data_AF-A0A0P1GQH1-F1
#
_entry.id   AF-A0A0P1GQH1-F1
#
_cell.length_a   1.000
_cell.length_b   1.000
_cell.length_c   1.000
_cell.angle_alpha   90.00
_cell.angle_beta   90.00
_cell.angle_gamma   90.00
#
_symmetry.space_group_name_H-M   'P 1'
#
loop_
_entity.id
_entity.type
_entity.pdbx_description
1 polymer ?
#
loop_
_entity_poly.entity_id
_entity_poly.type
_entity_poly.pdbx_seq_one_letter_code
_entity_poly.pdbx_strand_id
1 'polypeptide(L)'
;MTKTTTLPKPDSPTILTLRIDNSEPIELNDFVGAFTSLARAYRNQAAENPDIEDNAEIYVKEVRKGSIEADLLPYVMSTAPIIAQHADQALQAIEFVAQWRQRITDLIEGNVPKDPQKSDLDTFSSAVAAIARDPNATSTLEAATFEDGKREVRAAFKFNTKQAIQAEQTLQTAYKQIKEERTKRAERVLMTFTRSDIKDTPNGKRSGERVVIDEISKRDLAIMYASDLAKERVKHEVREADENVYKKGFVVDVMIVSKNEKAVAYKILEVHEVIDLPDDIE
;
A
#
# COMPACT_ATOMS: atom_id res chain seq x y z
N MET A 1 -29.82 10.45 -18.08
CA MET A 1 -29.40 9.67 -19.26
C MET A 1 -28.50 8.56 -18.76
N THR A 2 -28.96 7.32 -18.80
CA THR A 2 -28.12 6.14 -18.53
C THR A 2 -27.07 6.05 -19.63
N LYS A 3 -25.80 6.36 -19.31
CA LYS A 3 -24.66 6.09 -20.20
C LYS A 3 -24.63 4.58 -20.41
N THR A 4 -24.95 4.13 -21.62
CA THR A 4 -24.82 2.72 -21.99
C THR A 4 -23.34 2.43 -22.16
N THR A 5 -22.74 1.75 -21.18
CA THR A 5 -21.36 1.24 -21.26
C THR A 5 -21.26 0.25 -22.42
N THR A 6 -20.66 0.65 -23.54
CA THR A 6 -20.35 -0.27 -24.63
C THR A 6 -19.05 -1.00 -24.33
N LEU A 7 -19.18 -2.26 -23.93
CA LEU A 7 -18.08 -3.21 -23.73
C LEU A 7 -17.22 -3.35 -25.00
N PRO A 8 -15.92 -3.66 -24.86
CA PRO A 8 -15.06 -3.92 -26.01
C PRO A 8 -15.57 -5.13 -26.82
N LYS A 9 -15.46 -5.04 -28.15
CA LYS A 9 -15.93 -6.08 -29.07
C LYS A 9 -14.89 -7.22 -29.16
N PRO A 10 -15.31 -8.48 -29.40
CA PRO A 10 -14.38 -9.59 -29.59
C PRO A 10 -13.34 -9.35 -30.70
N ASP A 11 -13.71 -8.62 -31.75
CA ASP A 11 -12.83 -8.33 -32.90
C ASP A 11 -11.91 -7.11 -32.67
N SER A 12 -11.93 -6.50 -31.48
CA SER A 12 -11.05 -5.38 -31.16
C SER A 12 -9.57 -5.81 -31.22
N PRO A 13 -8.67 -4.93 -31.73
CA PRO A 13 -7.24 -5.21 -31.77
C PRO A 13 -6.68 -5.44 -30.37
N THR A 14 -5.83 -6.45 -30.22
CA THR A 14 -5.19 -6.79 -28.94
C THR A 14 -4.12 -5.78 -28.59
N ILE A 15 -4.40 -4.89 -27.64
CA ILE A 15 -3.46 -3.84 -27.24
C ILE A 15 -2.46 -4.38 -26.21
N LEU A 16 -2.91 -5.19 -25.24
CA LEU A 16 -2.06 -5.78 -24.21
C LEU A 16 -2.01 -7.30 -24.35
N THR A 17 -0.84 -7.89 -24.13
CA THR A 17 -0.67 -9.35 -24.06
C THR A 17 0.12 -9.71 -22.82
N LEU A 18 -0.47 -10.51 -21.93
CA LEU A 18 0.25 -11.16 -20.82
C LEU A 18 0.56 -12.60 -21.23
N ARG A 19 1.84 -12.98 -21.25
CA ARG A 19 2.29 -14.36 -21.44
C ARG A 19 3.01 -14.88 -20.20
N ILE A 20 2.52 -15.96 -19.63
CA ILE A 20 3.21 -16.73 -18.59
C ILE A 20 3.61 -18.08 -19.18
N ASP A 21 4.91 -18.25 -19.36
CA ASP A 21 5.53 -19.50 -19.78
C ASP A 21 5.93 -20.26 -18.51
N ASN A 22 5.23 -21.34 -18.18
CA ASN A 22 5.44 -22.16 -16.98
C ASN A 22 6.04 -23.53 -17.35
N SER A 23 6.89 -24.07 -16.49
CA SER A 23 7.46 -25.41 -16.62
C SER A 23 6.69 -26.47 -15.83
N GLU A 24 5.92 -26.04 -14.82
CA GLU A 24 5.07 -26.89 -13.98
C GLU A 24 3.62 -26.38 -13.97
N PRO A 25 2.62 -27.22 -13.63
CA PRO A 25 1.25 -26.75 -13.47
C PRO A 25 1.16 -25.60 -12.48
N ILE A 26 0.53 -24.50 -12.90
CA ILE A 26 0.29 -23.33 -12.03
C ILE A 26 -0.82 -23.63 -11.02
N GLU A 27 -0.66 -23.16 -9.78
CA GLU A 27 -1.77 -23.16 -8.83
C GLU A 27 -2.86 -22.17 -9.27
N LEU A 28 -4.13 -22.56 -9.12
CA LEU A 28 -5.26 -21.73 -9.56
C LEU A 28 -5.26 -20.34 -8.91
N ASN A 29 -4.88 -20.25 -7.63
CA ASN A 29 -4.84 -18.97 -6.92
C ASN A 29 -3.73 -18.05 -7.45
N ASP A 30 -2.58 -18.60 -7.86
CA ASP A 30 -1.49 -17.81 -8.43
C ASP A 30 -1.82 -17.37 -9.85
N PHE A 31 -2.49 -18.25 -10.62
CA PHE A 31 -3.04 -17.92 -11.92
C PHE A 31 -4.01 -16.74 -11.81
N VAL A 32 -5.06 -16.85 -10.98
CA VAL A 32 -6.03 -15.77 -10.75
C VAL A 32 -5.34 -14.53 -10.16
N GLY A 33 -4.37 -14.72 -9.29
CA GLY A 33 -3.54 -13.68 -8.69
C GLY A 33 -2.83 -12.82 -9.72
N ALA A 34 -2.21 -13.43 -10.74
CA ALA A 34 -1.53 -12.70 -11.81
C ALA A 34 -2.49 -11.76 -12.56
N PHE A 35 -3.67 -12.24 -12.94
CA PHE A 35 -4.68 -11.45 -13.65
C PHE A 35 -5.27 -10.32 -12.79
N THR A 36 -5.67 -10.65 -11.57
CA THR A 36 -6.28 -9.68 -10.64
C THR A 36 -5.30 -8.58 -10.24
N SER A 37 -4.01 -8.92 -10.11
CA SER A 37 -2.94 -7.95 -9.84
C SER A 37 -2.75 -6.98 -10.98
N LEU A 38 -2.70 -7.51 -12.21
CA LEU A 38 -2.56 -6.69 -13.41
C LEU A 38 -3.75 -5.73 -13.57
N ALA A 39 -4.98 -6.23 -13.39
CA ALA A 39 -6.18 -5.41 -13.47
C ALA A 39 -6.21 -4.30 -12.40
N ARG A 40 -5.77 -4.59 -11.17
CA ARG A 40 -5.67 -3.58 -10.11
C ARG A 40 -4.59 -2.54 -10.41
N ALA A 41 -3.40 -2.97 -10.83
CA ALA A 41 -2.32 -2.05 -11.17
C ALA A 41 -2.71 -1.10 -12.31
N TYR A 42 -3.38 -1.63 -13.34
CA TYR A 42 -3.89 -0.80 -14.44
C TYR A 42 -4.91 0.23 -13.97
N ARG A 43 -5.88 -0.17 -13.14
CA ARG A 43 -6.87 0.76 -12.57
C ARG A 43 -6.21 1.85 -11.75
N ASN A 44 -5.24 1.49 -10.90
CA ASN A 44 -4.53 2.45 -10.07
C ASN A 44 -3.79 3.49 -10.91
N GLN A 45 -3.09 3.07 -11.97
CA GLN A 45 -2.45 4.02 -12.89
C GLN A 45 -3.47 4.89 -13.62
N ALA A 46 -4.56 4.30 -14.13
CA ALA A 46 -5.56 5.06 -14.86
C ALA A 46 -6.19 6.15 -13.98
N ALA A 47 -6.37 5.87 -12.68
CA ALA A 47 -6.84 6.85 -11.69
C ALA A 47 -5.85 8.00 -11.41
N GLU A 48 -4.57 7.88 -11.80
CA GLU A 48 -3.61 8.98 -11.72
C GLU A 48 -3.81 10.01 -12.84
N ASN A 49 -4.51 9.64 -13.91
CA ASN A 49 -4.81 10.55 -15.01
C ASN A 49 -6.18 11.23 -14.78
N PRO A 50 -6.22 12.56 -14.55
CA PRO A 50 -7.47 13.28 -14.27
C PRO A 50 -8.45 13.31 -15.45
N ASP A 51 -8.00 13.01 -16.66
CA ASP A 51 -8.83 12.99 -17.87
C ASP A 51 -9.56 11.64 -18.08
N ILE A 52 -9.28 10.64 -17.22
CA ILE A 52 -9.90 9.32 -17.24
C ILE A 52 -10.95 9.23 -16.13
N GLU A 53 -12.17 8.80 -16.47
CA GLU A 53 -13.19 8.49 -15.46
C GLU A 53 -12.75 7.27 -14.61
N ASP A 54 -13.11 7.24 -13.33
CA ASP A 54 -12.76 6.16 -12.39
C ASP A 54 -13.54 4.87 -12.69
N ASN A 55 -13.25 4.25 -13.84
CA ASN A 55 -13.87 3.03 -14.35
C ASN A 55 -12.95 2.26 -15.32
N ALA A 56 -11.64 2.44 -15.18
CA ALA A 56 -10.68 1.70 -15.98
C ALA A 56 -10.77 0.19 -15.71
N GLU A 57 -10.91 -0.59 -16.78
CA GLU A 57 -11.08 -2.04 -16.75
C GLU A 57 -10.18 -2.73 -17.78
N ILE A 58 -9.79 -3.97 -17.49
CA ILE A 58 -9.10 -4.85 -18.43
C ILE A 58 -9.93 -6.13 -18.57
N TYR A 59 -10.19 -6.53 -19.81
CA TYR A 59 -10.91 -7.75 -20.14
C TYR A 59 -9.98 -8.80 -20.76
N VAL A 60 -10.20 -10.08 -20.43
CA VAL A 60 -9.57 -11.21 -21.10
C VAL A 60 -10.33 -11.50 -22.39
N LYS A 61 -9.64 -11.41 -23.53
CA LYS A 61 -10.17 -11.75 -24.86
C LYS A 61 -10.11 -13.25 -25.13
N GLU A 62 -8.98 -13.87 -24.82
CA GLU A 62 -8.77 -15.33 -24.96
C GLU A 62 -7.62 -15.82 -24.08
N VAL A 63 -7.57 -17.14 -23.83
CA VAL A 63 -6.47 -17.82 -23.15
C VAL A 63 -6.00 -19.00 -24.01
N ARG A 64 -4.72 -19.03 -24.40
CA ARG A 64 -4.16 -20.05 -25.31
C ARG A 64 -3.50 -21.21 -24.55
N LYS A 65 -3.28 -22.33 -25.24
CA LYS A 65 -2.68 -23.57 -24.70
C LYS A 65 -1.15 -23.55 -24.83
N GLY A 66 -0.45 -24.03 -23.80
CA GLY A 66 1.01 -24.25 -23.79
C GLY A 66 1.76 -23.23 -22.95
N SER A 67 1.28 -21.98 -22.97
CA SER A 67 1.58 -20.90 -22.04
C SER A 67 0.30 -20.12 -21.80
N ILE A 68 0.14 -19.52 -20.62
CA ILE A 68 -1.01 -18.68 -20.32
C ILE A 68 -0.77 -17.36 -21.05
N GLU A 69 -1.22 -17.30 -22.30
CA GLU A 69 -1.25 -16.09 -23.11
C GLU A 69 -2.65 -15.52 -23.05
N ALA A 70 -2.78 -14.34 -22.47
CA ALA A 70 -4.02 -13.60 -22.41
C ALA A 70 -3.90 -12.28 -23.17
N ASP A 71 -4.75 -12.17 -24.18
CA ASP A 71 -4.99 -10.92 -24.88
C ASP A 71 -5.93 -10.05 -24.04
N LEU A 72 -5.51 -8.82 -23.79
CA LEU A 72 -6.13 -7.92 -22.84
C LEU A 72 -6.58 -6.63 -23.53
N LEU A 73 -7.82 -6.24 -23.25
CA LEU A 73 -8.43 -5.03 -23.80
C LEU A 73 -8.52 -3.96 -22.71
N PRO A 74 -7.59 -2.99 -22.66
CA PRO A 74 -7.72 -1.84 -21.78
C PRO A 74 -8.92 -1.02 -22.19
N TYR A 75 -9.78 -0.73 -21.22
CA TYR A 75 -10.96 0.10 -21.39
C TYR A 75 -10.92 1.25 -20.40
N VAL A 76 -11.11 2.46 -20.92
CA VAL A 76 -11.24 3.69 -20.14
C VAL A 76 -12.40 4.48 -20.72
N MET A 77 -13.28 5.03 -19.89
CA MET A 77 -14.16 6.09 -20.35
C MET A 77 -13.44 7.43 -20.25
N SER A 78 -13.36 8.11 -21.39
CA SER A 78 -12.87 9.49 -21.48
C SER A 78 -13.99 10.37 -22.03
N THR A 79 -13.98 11.65 -21.67
CA THR A 79 -14.85 12.67 -22.25
C THR A 79 -14.43 13.08 -23.67
N ALA A 80 -13.29 12.57 -24.16
CA ALA A 80 -12.75 12.84 -25.49
C ALA A 80 -13.55 12.15 -26.64
N PRO A 81 -13.47 12.68 -27.88
CA PRO A 81 -14.10 12.07 -29.06
C PRO A 81 -13.61 10.64 -29.34
N ILE A 82 -14.47 9.75 -29.84
CA ILE A 82 -14.21 8.30 -30.05
C ILE A 82 -12.91 8.00 -30.83
N ILE A 83 -12.55 8.83 -31.82
CA ILE A 83 -11.32 8.63 -32.61
C ILE A 83 -10.05 8.87 -31.76
N ALA A 84 -10.10 9.78 -30.79
CA ALA A 84 -9.00 10.00 -29.84
C ALA A 84 -8.87 8.83 -28.85
N GLN A 85 -10.01 8.22 -28.44
CA GLN A 85 -10.05 7.14 -27.44
C GLN A 85 -9.18 5.93 -27.80
N HIS A 86 -9.08 5.55 -29.09
CA HIS A 86 -8.27 4.39 -29.49
C HIS A 86 -6.76 4.65 -29.48
N ALA A 87 -6.33 5.86 -29.86
CA ALA A 87 -4.93 6.26 -29.75
C ALA A 87 -4.52 6.40 -28.27
N ASP A 88 -5.43 6.95 -27.45
CA ASP A 88 -5.25 7.09 -26.01
C ASP A 88 -5.12 5.73 -25.31
N GLN A 89 -5.93 4.73 -25.69
CA GLN A 89 -5.85 3.36 -25.14
C GLN A 89 -4.50 2.70 -25.39
N ALA A 90 -3.94 2.84 -26.59
CA ALA A 90 -2.64 2.26 -26.92
C ALA A 90 -1.49 2.97 -26.19
N LEU A 91 -1.53 4.30 -26.10
CA LEU A 91 -0.54 5.07 -25.36
C LEU A 91 -0.58 4.73 -23.86
N GLN A 92 -1.78 4.66 -23.27
CA GLN A 92 -1.96 4.26 -21.87
C GLN A 92 -1.45 2.84 -21.60
N ALA A 93 -1.69 1.90 -22.52
CA ALA A 93 -1.16 0.56 -22.40
C ALA A 93 0.38 0.53 -22.45
N ILE A 94 1.00 1.34 -23.32
CA ILE A 94 2.45 1.49 -23.41
C ILE A 94 3.02 2.06 -22.10
N GLU A 95 2.42 3.12 -21.59
CA GLU A 95 2.78 3.73 -20.31
C GLU A 95 2.61 2.73 -19.16
N PHE A 96 1.54 1.93 -19.19
CA PHE A 96 1.30 0.89 -18.19
C PHE A 96 2.37 -0.18 -18.18
N VAL A 97 2.78 -0.67 -19.34
CA VAL A 97 3.89 -1.63 -19.41
C VAL A 97 5.19 -1.00 -18.89
N ALA A 98 5.43 0.29 -19.14
CA ALA A 98 6.60 1.00 -18.64
C ALA A 98 6.58 1.16 -17.11
N GLN A 99 5.46 1.56 -16.52
CA GLN A 99 5.30 1.67 -15.07
C GLN A 99 5.38 0.31 -14.37
N TRP A 100 4.71 -0.70 -14.94
CA TRP A 100 4.78 -2.08 -14.47
C TRP A 100 6.21 -2.59 -14.47
N ARG A 101 6.95 -2.35 -15.56
CA ARG A 101 8.38 -2.66 -15.67
C ARG A 101 9.17 -1.97 -14.56
N GLN A 102 9.00 -0.65 -14.41
CA GLN A 102 9.75 0.11 -13.40
C GLN A 102 9.50 -0.47 -12.01
N ARG A 103 8.24 -0.71 -11.67
CA ARG A 103 7.86 -1.16 -10.33
C ARG A 103 8.35 -2.56 -10.00
N ILE A 104 8.28 -3.50 -10.95
CA ILE A 104 8.86 -4.84 -10.76
C ILE A 104 10.39 -4.76 -10.72
N THR A 105 11.01 -3.91 -11.53
CA THR A 105 12.48 -3.71 -11.53
C THR A 105 12.96 -3.16 -10.19
N ASP A 106 12.26 -2.15 -9.63
CA ASP A 106 12.55 -1.62 -8.30
C ASP A 106 12.54 -2.73 -7.25
N LEU A 107 11.52 -3.59 -7.27
CA LEU A 107 11.42 -4.72 -6.33
C LEU A 107 12.55 -5.74 -6.52
N ILE A 108 12.93 -6.05 -7.77
CA ILE A 108 14.07 -6.92 -8.08
C ILE A 108 15.37 -6.34 -7.51
N GLU A 109 15.52 -5.01 -7.57
CA GLU A 109 16.70 -4.28 -7.07
C GLU A 109 16.67 -4.06 -5.53
N GLY A 110 15.60 -4.47 -4.84
CA GLY A 110 15.46 -4.30 -3.40
C GLY A 110 14.84 -2.96 -2.97
N ASN A 111 14.33 -2.17 -3.93
CA ASN A 111 13.74 -0.87 -3.71
C ASN A 111 12.23 -0.99 -3.47
N VAL A 112 11.74 -0.26 -2.47
CA VAL A 112 10.32 -0.17 -2.09
C VAL A 112 9.98 1.30 -1.93
N PRO A 113 8.75 1.75 -2.24
CA PRO A 113 8.35 3.12 -1.93
C PRO A 113 8.55 3.47 -0.47
N LYS A 114 8.76 4.75 -0.20
CA LYS A 114 9.02 5.27 1.15
C LYS A 114 7.87 4.98 2.13
N ASP A 115 6.63 5.01 1.65
CA ASP A 115 5.42 4.76 2.45
C ASP A 115 4.55 3.70 1.75
N PRO A 116 4.97 2.42 1.73
CA PRO A 116 4.32 1.41 0.93
C PRO A 116 2.93 1.07 1.51
N GLN A 117 1.90 1.17 0.67
CA GLN A 117 0.57 0.70 1.04
C GLN A 117 0.51 -0.82 1.00
N LYS A 118 -0.14 -1.43 2.00
CA LYS A 118 -0.31 -2.89 2.06
C LYS A 118 -0.97 -3.44 0.80
N SER A 119 -1.99 -2.75 0.28
CA SER A 119 -2.71 -3.12 -0.95
C SER A 119 -1.80 -3.19 -2.16
N ASP A 120 -0.79 -2.30 -2.25
CA ASP A 120 0.16 -2.31 -3.36
C ASP A 120 1.10 -3.49 -3.24
N LEU A 121 1.60 -3.76 -2.02
CA LEU A 121 2.43 -4.94 -1.79
C LEU A 121 1.65 -6.24 -2.10
N ASP A 122 0.36 -6.30 -1.76
CA ASP A 122 -0.50 -7.47 -2.03
C ASP A 122 -0.63 -7.70 -3.54
N THR A 123 -0.75 -6.60 -4.28
CA THR A 123 -0.83 -6.58 -5.75
C THR A 123 0.45 -7.12 -6.37
N PHE A 124 1.61 -6.58 -6.00
CA PHE A 124 2.87 -7.02 -6.59
C PHE A 124 3.32 -8.40 -6.10
N SER A 125 2.95 -8.81 -4.89
CA SER A 125 3.17 -10.17 -4.41
C SER A 125 2.40 -11.19 -5.23
N SER A 126 1.13 -10.91 -5.51
CA SER A 126 0.29 -11.78 -6.34
C SER A 126 0.74 -11.78 -7.81
N ALA A 127 1.32 -10.69 -8.31
CA ALA A 127 1.86 -10.60 -9.65
C ALA A 127 3.10 -11.49 -9.90
N VAL A 128 3.95 -11.66 -8.87
CA VAL A 128 5.21 -12.44 -9.01
C VAL A 128 5.09 -13.88 -8.53
N ALA A 129 4.08 -14.22 -7.73
CA ALA A 129 3.94 -15.51 -7.05
C ALA A 129 4.01 -16.71 -8.01
N ALA A 130 3.23 -16.68 -9.10
CA ALA A 130 3.21 -17.74 -10.10
C ALA A 130 4.59 -18.04 -10.69
N ILE A 131 5.39 -16.99 -10.90
CA ILE A 131 6.71 -17.08 -11.53
C ILE A 131 7.78 -17.49 -10.50
N ALA A 132 7.64 -17.05 -9.26
CA ALA A 132 8.58 -17.37 -8.18
C ALA A 132 8.49 -18.84 -7.73
N ARG A 133 7.30 -19.45 -7.80
CA ARG A 133 7.06 -20.83 -7.37
C ARG A 133 7.39 -21.89 -8.42
N ASP A 134 7.48 -21.50 -9.68
CA ASP A 134 7.89 -22.38 -10.77
C ASP A 134 9.41 -22.28 -11.00
N PRO A 135 10.16 -23.40 -11.01
CA PRO A 135 11.62 -23.40 -11.12
C PRO A 135 12.17 -22.81 -12.43
N ASN A 136 11.36 -22.77 -13.49
CA ASN A 136 11.76 -22.26 -14.80
C ASN A 136 10.58 -21.61 -15.54
N ALA A 137 10.00 -20.57 -14.91
CA ALA A 137 8.96 -19.76 -15.51
C ALA A 137 9.47 -18.40 -15.99
N THR A 138 8.73 -17.83 -16.94
CA THR A 138 8.85 -16.42 -17.32
C THR A 138 7.50 -15.76 -17.49
N SER A 139 7.40 -14.50 -17.06
CA SER A 139 6.26 -13.62 -17.36
C SER A 139 6.70 -12.55 -18.34
N THR A 140 5.89 -12.31 -19.37
CA THR A 140 6.07 -11.27 -20.37
C THR A 140 4.78 -10.44 -20.45
N LEU A 141 4.89 -9.12 -20.28
CA LEU A 141 3.80 -8.18 -20.55
C LEU A 141 4.18 -7.30 -21.73
N GLU A 142 3.33 -7.25 -22.76
CA GLU A 142 3.55 -6.48 -23.98
C GLU A 142 2.39 -5.51 -24.24
N ALA A 143 2.72 -4.33 -24.75
CA ALA A 143 1.78 -3.42 -25.38
C ALA A 143 2.11 -3.30 -26.87
N ALA A 144 1.10 -3.45 -27.73
CA ALA A 144 1.25 -3.41 -29.17
C ALA A 144 0.24 -2.45 -29.82
N THR A 145 0.67 -1.81 -30.91
CA THR A 145 -0.18 -1.04 -31.82
C THR A 145 -0.41 -1.83 -33.10
N PHE A 146 -1.49 -1.50 -33.82
CA PHE A 146 -1.73 -2.05 -35.15
C PHE A 146 -1.67 -0.91 -36.17
N GLU A 147 -0.64 -0.94 -37.01
CA GLU A 147 -0.48 -0.01 -38.14
C GLU A 147 -0.61 -0.81 -39.43
N ASP A 148 -1.53 -0.39 -40.32
CA ASP A 148 -1.83 -1.08 -41.59
C ASP A 148 -2.11 -2.59 -41.45
N GLY A 149 -2.78 -2.98 -40.36
CA GLY A 149 -3.10 -4.37 -40.05
C GLY A 149 -1.92 -5.21 -39.54
N LYS A 150 -0.75 -4.61 -39.33
CA LYS A 150 0.44 -5.27 -38.76
C LYS A 150 0.57 -4.92 -37.28
N ARG A 151 0.77 -5.94 -36.45
CA ARG A 151 1.08 -5.80 -35.02
C ARG A 151 2.52 -5.30 -34.86
N GLU A 152 2.70 -4.20 -34.14
CA GLU A 152 4.01 -3.68 -33.74
C GLU A 152 4.08 -3.60 -32.21
N VAL A 153 5.03 -4.29 -31.59
CA VAL A 153 5.25 -4.24 -30.14
C VAL A 153 5.94 -2.93 -29.81
N ARG A 154 5.28 -2.07 -29.02
CA ARG A 154 5.77 -0.74 -28.63
C ARG A 154 6.42 -0.74 -27.26
N ALA A 155 5.97 -1.62 -26.37
CA ALA A 155 6.59 -1.85 -25.06
C ALA A 155 6.52 -3.32 -24.69
N ALA A 156 7.58 -3.81 -24.04
CA ALA A 156 7.65 -5.17 -23.54
C ALA A 156 8.47 -5.23 -22.26
N PHE A 157 8.02 -6.04 -21.32
CA PHE A 157 8.76 -6.36 -20.11
C PHE A 157 8.71 -7.85 -19.84
N LYS A 158 9.88 -8.44 -19.59
CA LYS A 158 10.03 -9.85 -19.27
C LYS A 158 10.83 -10.01 -17.99
N PHE A 159 10.35 -10.89 -17.11
CA PHE A 159 11.10 -11.36 -15.95
C PHE A 159 10.97 -12.88 -15.77
N ASN A 160 11.96 -13.48 -15.11
CA ASN A 160 12.04 -14.93 -14.90
C ASN A 160 11.93 -15.31 -13.42
N THR A 161 11.91 -16.60 -13.12
CA THR A 161 11.89 -17.16 -11.76
C THR A 161 12.89 -16.50 -10.81
N LYS A 162 14.16 -16.32 -11.20
CA LYS A 162 15.18 -15.73 -10.31
C LYS A 162 14.82 -14.31 -9.91
N GLN A 163 14.36 -13.52 -10.88
CA GLN A 163 13.93 -12.13 -10.65
C GLN A 163 12.64 -12.08 -9.83
N ALA A 164 11.69 -12.99 -10.07
CA ALA A 164 10.46 -13.08 -9.29
C ALA A 164 10.74 -13.40 -7.81
N ILE A 165 11.66 -14.32 -7.52
CA ILE A 165 12.11 -14.64 -6.16
C ILE A 165 12.76 -13.41 -5.50
N GLN A 166 13.60 -12.66 -6.22
CA GLN A 166 14.21 -11.42 -5.69
C GLN A 166 13.13 -10.40 -5.31
N ALA A 167 12.16 -10.17 -6.20
CA ALA A 167 11.03 -9.27 -5.92
C ALA A 167 10.21 -9.76 -4.72
N GLU A 168 9.96 -11.07 -4.59
CA GLU A 168 9.23 -11.65 -3.47
C GLU A 168 9.96 -11.42 -2.13
N GLN A 169 11.29 -11.58 -2.09
CA GLN A 169 12.09 -11.31 -0.89
C GLN A 169 12.01 -9.84 -0.45
N THR A 170 12.05 -8.92 -1.42
CA THR A 170 11.86 -7.49 -1.18
C THR A 170 10.48 -7.21 -0.60
N LEU A 171 9.43 -7.79 -1.19
CA LEU A 171 8.05 -7.65 -0.72
C LEU A 171 7.86 -8.20 0.71
N GLN A 172 8.40 -9.38 1.01
CA GLN A 172 8.36 -9.98 2.35
C GLN A 172 9.05 -9.08 3.39
N THR A 173 10.18 -8.47 3.02
CA THR A 173 10.88 -7.50 3.88
C THR A 173 10.03 -6.27 4.15
N ALA A 174 9.40 -5.72 3.11
CA ALA A 174 8.49 -4.57 3.23
C ALA A 174 7.28 -4.88 4.14
N TYR A 175 6.66 -6.06 4.00
CA TYR A 175 5.57 -6.48 4.89
C TYR A 175 5.99 -6.53 6.35
N LYS A 176 7.19 -7.06 6.62
CA LYS A 176 7.73 -7.13 7.97
C LYS A 176 7.90 -5.72 8.55
N GLN A 177 8.40 -4.77 7.76
CA GLN A 177 8.55 -3.37 8.18
C GLN A 177 7.19 -2.74 8.52
N ILE A 178 6.19 -2.84 7.63
CA ILE A 178 4.83 -2.33 7.89
C ILE A 178 4.24 -2.95 9.16
N LYS A 179 4.39 -4.27 9.33
CA LYS A 179 3.88 -4.98 10.52
C LYS A 179 4.58 -4.52 11.79
N GLU A 180 5.90 -4.37 11.75
CA GLU A 180 6.68 -3.86 12.88
C GLU A 180 6.28 -2.42 13.25
N GLU A 181 6.09 -1.55 12.27
CA GLU A 181 5.63 -0.17 12.49
C GLU A 181 4.23 -0.13 13.11
N ARG A 182 3.29 -0.93 12.59
CA ARG A 182 1.95 -1.08 13.17
C ARG A 182 2.01 -1.63 14.59
N THR A 183 2.87 -2.60 14.86
CA THR A 183 3.01 -3.18 16.22
C THR A 183 3.64 -2.18 17.19
N LYS A 184 4.45 -1.24 16.69
CA LYS A 184 5.05 -0.15 17.47
C LYS A 184 4.13 1.06 17.60
N ARG A 185 2.95 1.09 16.98
CA ARG A 185 1.99 2.19 17.09
C ARG A 185 0.70 1.70 17.74
N ALA A 186 0.19 2.47 18.69
CA ALA A 186 -1.13 2.25 19.26
C ALA A 186 -1.93 3.54 19.07
N GLU A 187 -3.15 3.40 18.56
CA GLU A 187 -4.02 4.53 18.21
C GLU A 187 -5.20 4.57 19.15
N ARG A 188 -5.64 5.77 19.53
CA ARG A 188 -6.78 6.01 20.41
C ARG A 188 -6.74 5.22 21.73
N VAL A 189 -5.57 5.08 22.32
CA VAL A 189 -5.41 4.37 23.60
C VAL A 189 -5.54 5.34 24.77
N LEU A 190 -6.08 4.84 25.88
CA LEU A 190 -6.21 5.62 27.11
C LEU A 190 -4.87 5.70 27.85
N MET A 191 -4.37 6.93 28.01
CA MET A 191 -3.16 7.25 28.75
C MET A 191 -3.51 8.01 30.03
N THR A 192 -2.97 7.56 31.17
CA THR A 192 -3.18 8.19 32.48
C THR A 192 -1.85 8.59 33.11
N PHE A 193 -1.80 9.73 33.79
CA PHE A 193 -0.58 10.18 34.46
C PHE A 193 -0.37 9.43 35.78
N THR A 194 0.87 9.02 36.04
CA THR A 194 1.33 8.56 37.36
C THR A 194 2.34 9.52 37.98
N ARG A 195 2.94 10.39 37.16
CA ARG A 195 3.76 11.51 37.59
C ARG A 195 3.73 12.61 36.53
N SER A 196 3.33 13.81 36.91
CA SER A 196 3.43 14.99 36.06
C SER A 196 4.74 15.76 36.31
N ASP A 197 5.17 16.54 35.32
CA ASP A 197 6.28 17.50 35.42
C ASP A 197 5.88 18.80 34.72
N ILE A 198 6.06 19.93 35.38
CA ILE A 198 5.74 21.26 34.81
C ILE A 198 6.83 21.77 33.87
N LYS A 199 8.04 21.17 33.91
CA LYS A 199 9.16 21.59 33.06
C LYS A 199 8.92 21.25 31.60
N ASP A 200 9.32 22.18 30.75
CA ASP A 200 9.32 21.99 29.31
C ASP A 200 10.51 21.15 28.86
N THR A 201 10.21 20.06 28.18
CA THR A 201 11.20 19.19 27.52
C THR A 201 11.12 19.42 26.00
N PRO A 202 12.26 19.48 25.27
CA PRO A 202 12.25 19.56 23.81
C PRO A 202 11.58 18.34 23.16
N ASN A 203 10.99 18.53 21.97
CA ASN A 203 10.38 17.44 21.21
C ASN A 203 11.39 16.32 20.92
N GLY A 204 10.92 15.08 20.99
CA GLY A 204 11.77 13.90 20.83
C GLY A 204 12.77 13.65 21.97
N LYS A 205 12.72 14.40 23.08
CA LYS A 205 13.44 14.07 24.32
C LYS A 205 12.48 13.50 25.35
N ARG A 206 13.02 12.66 26.23
CA ARG A 206 12.29 12.03 27.33
C ARG A 206 11.97 13.08 28.40
N SER A 207 10.70 13.25 28.73
CA SER A 207 10.28 14.14 29.82
C SER A 207 10.40 13.45 31.19
N GLY A 208 10.26 14.24 32.26
CA GLY A 208 10.15 13.74 33.64
C GLY A 208 8.80 13.08 33.94
N GLU A 209 7.83 13.22 33.03
CA GLU A 209 6.48 12.67 33.19
C GLU A 209 6.46 11.15 33.08
N ARG A 210 5.51 10.54 33.75
CA ARG A 210 5.24 9.11 33.68
C ARG A 210 3.76 8.87 33.49
N VAL A 211 3.48 7.91 32.65
CA VAL A 211 2.12 7.51 32.31
C VAL A 211 1.99 5.99 32.29
N VAL A 212 0.76 5.53 32.38
CA VAL A 212 0.37 4.15 32.11
C VAL A 212 -0.58 4.14 30.93
N ILE A 213 -0.44 3.13 30.07
CA ILE A 213 -1.39 2.79 29.02
C ILE A 213 -1.64 1.29 29.21
N ASP A 214 -2.70 0.94 29.95
CA ASP A 214 -2.93 -0.44 30.42
C ASP A 214 -3.07 -1.45 29.27
N GLU A 215 -3.63 -1.02 28.14
CA GLU A 215 -3.75 -1.82 26.92
C GLU A 215 -2.39 -2.23 26.33
N ILE A 216 -1.31 -1.49 26.64
CA ILE A 216 0.04 -1.76 26.14
C ILE A 216 0.95 -2.35 27.24
N SER A 217 0.97 -1.73 28.41
CA SER A 217 1.82 -2.13 29.53
C SER A 217 1.37 -1.48 30.83
N LYS A 218 1.21 -2.31 31.87
CA LYS A 218 0.91 -1.88 33.25
C LYS A 218 2.03 -1.12 33.96
N ARG A 219 3.23 -1.03 33.36
CA ARG A 219 4.36 -0.28 33.94
C ARG A 219 4.21 1.21 33.68
N ASP A 220 4.63 2.02 34.66
CA ASP A 220 4.80 3.45 34.45
C ASP A 220 5.95 3.68 33.46
N LEU A 221 5.68 4.32 32.33
CA LEU A 221 6.69 4.62 31.31
C LEU A 221 6.79 6.12 31.09
N ALA A 222 7.99 6.57 30.69
CA ALA A 222 8.16 7.99 30.40
C ALA A 222 7.56 8.35 29.04
N ILE A 223 7.25 9.61 28.84
CA ILE A 223 6.74 10.09 27.55
C ILE A 223 7.76 10.97 26.82
N MET A 224 7.52 11.10 25.52
CA MET A 224 8.23 11.96 24.58
C MET A 224 7.19 12.61 23.68
N TYR A 225 7.36 13.87 23.31
CA TYR A 225 6.41 14.54 22.42
C TYR A 225 6.91 14.51 20.98
N ALA A 226 6.03 14.18 20.03
CA ALA A 226 6.33 14.23 18.61
C ALA A 226 6.24 15.65 18.03
N SER A 227 5.41 16.51 18.61
CA SER A 227 5.15 17.87 18.16
C SER A 227 4.85 18.81 19.32
N ASP A 228 5.02 20.12 19.10
CA ASP A 228 4.63 21.15 20.07
C ASP A 228 3.12 21.16 20.30
N LEU A 229 2.31 20.83 19.29
CA LEU A 229 0.85 20.75 19.42
C LEU A 229 0.42 19.68 20.44
N ALA A 230 0.96 18.46 20.31
CA ALA A 230 0.67 17.38 21.25
C ALA A 230 1.18 17.73 22.66
N LYS A 231 2.34 18.39 22.74
CA LYS A 231 2.93 18.84 24.00
C LYS A 231 2.07 19.88 24.69
N GLU A 232 1.70 20.96 24.01
CA GLU A 232 0.89 22.03 24.60
C GLU A 232 -0.48 21.51 25.04
N ARG A 233 -1.11 20.62 24.26
CA ARG A 233 -2.39 20.01 24.65
C ARG A 233 -2.30 19.25 25.98
N VAL A 234 -1.22 18.49 26.20
CA VAL A 234 -0.98 17.79 27.47
C VAL A 234 -0.59 18.76 28.58
N LYS A 235 0.32 19.71 28.29
CA LYS A 235 0.83 20.67 29.28
C LYS A 235 -0.22 21.64 29.78
N HIS A 236 -1.20 21.99 28.95
CA HIS A 236 -2.37 22.77 29.33
C HIS A 236 -3.07 22.11 30.54
N GLU A 237 -3.45 20.84 30.40
CA GLU A 237 -4.11 20.07 31.45
C GLU A 237 -3.24 19.84 32.69
N VAL A 238 -1.91 19.75 32.51
CA VAL A 238 -0.96 19.62 33.64
C VAL A 238 -0.82 20.93 34.42
N ARG A 239 -0.97 22.09 33.77
CA ARG A 239 -0.76 23.42 34.36
C ARG A 239 -2.03 24.02 34.97
N GLU A 240 -3.20 23.76 34.38
CA GLU A 240 -4.51 24.23 34.85
C GLU A 240 -5.03 23.40 36.04
N ALA A 241 -4.20 23.31 37.07
CA ALA A 241 -4.28 22.41 38.22
C ALA A 241 -5.45 22.66 39.21
N ASP A 242 -6.50 23.38 38.81
CA ASP A 242 -7.77 23.38 39.57
C ASP A 242 -8.48 22.02 39.43
N GLU A 243 -8.20 21.29 38.34
CA GLU A 243 -8.56 19.88 38.16
C GLU A 243 -7.31 19.00 38.26
N ASN A 244 -7.36 17.98 39.12
CA ASN A 244 -6.24 17.09 39.35
C ASN A 244 -5.96 16.25 38.08
N VAL A 245 -4.84 16.48 37.38
CA VAL A 245 -4.44 15.71 36.18
C VAL A 245 -4.39 14.19 36.39
N TYR A 246 -4.23 13.74 37.63
CA TYR A 246 -4.28 12.32 38.00
C TYR A 246 -5.70 11.71 37.95
N LYS A 247 -6.73 12.55 37.85
CA LYS A 247 -8.13 12.15 37.59
C LYS A 247 -8.51 12.26 36.10
N LYS A 248 -7.55 12.55 35.22
CA LYS A 248 -7.79 12.71 33.78
C LYS A 248 -7.22 11.55 32.98
N GLY A 249 -7.95 11.16 31.94
CA GLY A 249 -7.55 10.23 30.91
C GLY A 249 -7.31 10.97 29.59
N PHE A 250 -6.24 10.63 28.89
CA PHE A 250 -5.87 11.21 27.61
C PHE A 250 -6.03 10.15 26.53
N VAL A 251 -6.91 10.35 25.57
CA VAL A 251 -7.05 9.47 24.41
C VAL A 251 -6.01 9.88 23.37
N VAL A 252 -5.01 9.04 23.15
CA VAL A 252 -3.80 9.41 22.40
C VAL A 252 -3.43 8.39 21.33
N ASP A 253 -2.72 8.87 20.32
CA ASP A 253 -1.91 8.03 19.45
C ASP A 253 -0.46 8.04 19.96
N VAL A 254 0.12 6.85 20.12
CA VAL A 254 1.48 6.70 20.63
C VAL A 254 2.32 5.77 19.77
N MET A 255 3.61 6.07 19.69
CA MET A 255 4.62 5.13 19.24
C MET A 255 5.36 4.55 20.46
N ILE A 256 5.42 3.23 20.55
CA ILE A 256 6.09 2.47 21.59
C ILE A 256 7.60 2.51 21.33
N VAL A 257 8.34 3.12 22.24
CA VAL A 257 9.79 3.15 22.20
C VAL A 257 10.30 1.97 23.02
N SER A 258 10.95 1.01 22.35
CA SER A 258 11.43 -0.22 22.98
C SER A 258 12.96 -0.30 22.99
N LYS A 259 13.52 -0.91 24.04
CA LYS A 259 14.94 -1.30 24.14
C LYS A 259 14.99 -2.78 24.52
N ASN A 260 15.67 -3.59 23.71
CA ASN A 260 15.72 -5.05 23.89
C ASN A 260 14.32 -5.66 24.05
N GLU A 261 13.40 -5.31 23.13
CA GLU A 261 12.00 -5.77 23.11
C GLU A 261 11.13 -5.34 24.30
N LYS A 262 11.68 -4.59 25.26
CA LYS A 262 10.92 -4.03 26.38
C LYS A 262 10.58 -2.58 26.11
N ALA A 263 9.30 -2.22 26.23
CA ALA A 263 8.87 -0.82 26.18
C ALA A 263 9.58 -0.01 27.29
N VAL A 264 10.16 1.13 26.92
CA VAL A 264 10.89 2.03 27.82
C VAL A 264 10.29 3.44 27.87
N ALA A 265 9.58 3.84 26.82
CA ALA A 265 8.86 5.11 26.76
C ALA A 265 7.73 5.05 25.72
N TYR A 266 6.83 6.04 25.77
CA TYR A 266 5.84 6.32 24.73
C TYR A 266 6.18 7.64 24.06
N LYS A 267 6.16 7.67 22.73
CA LYS A 267 6.20 8.93 21.98
C LYS A 267 4.78 9.31 21.59
N ILE A 268 4.26 10.37 22.19
CA ILE A 268 2.92 10.90 21.92
C ILE A 268 2.93 11.55 20.54
N LEU A 269 2.13 11.00 19.64
CA LEU A 269 1.97 11.47 18.26
C LEU A 269 0.86 12.52 18.20
N GLU A 270 -0.27 12.22 18.82
CA GLU A 270 -1.48 13.05 18.79
C GLU A 270 -2.31 12.84 20.06
N VAL A 271 -3.05 13.87 20.46
CA VAL A 271 -3.99 13.84 21.58
C VAL A 271 -5.36 14.18 21.04
N HIS A 272 -6.27 13.21 21.05
CA HIS A 272 -7.62 13.36 20.48
C HIS A 272 -8.58 13.97 21.48
N GLU A 273 -8.54 13.49 22.72
CA GLU A 273 -9.51 13.83 23.75
C GLU A 273 -8.87 13.78 25.14
N VAL A 274 -9.42 14.57 26.06
CA VAL A 274 -9.12 14.52 27.49
C VAL A 274 -10.45 14.31 28.20
N ILE A 275 -10.54 13.25 29.00
CA ILE A 275 -11.75 12.84 29.71
C ILE A 275 -11.50 12.84 31.21
N ASP A 276 -12.52 13.14 32.00
CA ASP A 276 -12.49 12.91 33.44
C ASP A 276 -12.73 11.43 33.72
N LEU A 277 -11.84 10.86 34.53
CA LEU A 277 -11.98 9.49 35.02
C LEU A 277 -12.86 9.51 36.28
N PRO A 278 -13.73 8.50 36.45
CA PRO A 278 -14.48 8.37 37.68
C PRO A 278 -13.53 8.23 38.88
N ASP A 279 -13.84 8.91 39.99
CA ASP A 279 -13.20 8.63 41.28
C ASP A 279 -13.43 7.15 41.59
N ASP A 280 -12.34 6.38 41.74
CA ASP A 280 -12.29 4.91 41.70
C ASP A 280 -13.53 4.19 42.25
N ILE A 281 -14.00 3.17 41.52
CA ILE A 281 -14.75 2.06 42.09
C ILE A 281 -13.73 1.22 42.87
N GLU A 282 -13.88 1.16 44.19
CA GLU A 282 -13.09 0.36 45.15
C GLU A 282 -12.80 -1.08 44.70
#